data_AF-A0A1I3TQL2-F1
#
_entry.id   AF-A0A1I3TQL2-F1
#
_cell.length_a   1.000
_cell.length_b   1.000
_cell.length_c   1.000
_cell.angle_alpha   90.00
_cell.angle_beta   90.00
_cell.angle_gamma   90.00
#
_symmetry.space_group_name_H-M   'P 1'
#
loop_
_entity.id
_entity.type
_entity.pdbx_description
1 polymer ?
#
loop_
_entity_poly.entity_id
_entity_poly.type
_entity_poly.pdbx_seq_one_letter_code
_entity_poly.pdbx_strand_id
1 'polypeptide(L)'
;MSVGTAIFLTGIFLSLIGLYAATKDRWRWRLFVKRASIALGSLAAFVILAGAGIYSLQFISWPVSPQTEYSRIKIGITPDEVIYIKGMPSSVMGEMSRDPDWSGWQQVIEIKKIEKGKTVRDFQDWTWGENGSRIDVAFDPATRSRVVAVECYSSDKRSRCPPIEGILDGSSEAEVVKKFGEPDAAKITGASKRMSYQRLGVFFLLEQEVVYSLGVHDPKWKHE
;
A
#
# COMPACT_ATOMS: atom_id res chain seq x y z
N MET A 1 -35.88 -22.01 3.77
CA MET A 1 -37.05 -21.16 4.07
C MET A 1 -37.75 -21.75 5.29
N SER A 2 -38.17 -20.95 6.27
CA SER A 2 -38.87 -21.48 7.44
C SER A 2 -40.36 -21.67 7.14
N VAL A 3 -41.01 -22.60 7.87
CA VAL A 3 -42.46 -22.84 7.76
C VAL A 3 -43.25 -21.54 7.99
N GLY A 4 -42.78 -20.68 8.89
CA GLY A 4 -43.37 -19.37 9.14
C GLY A 4 -43.35 -18.44 7.91
N THR A 5 -42.27 -18.44 7.11
CA THR A 5 -42.21 -17.62 5.88
C THR A 5 -43.24 -18.08 4.85
N ALA A 6 -43.46 -19.40 4.71
CA ALA A 6 -44.40 -19.96 3.75
C ALA A 6 -45.87 -19.58 4.08
N ILE A 7 -46.24 -19.70 5.36
CA ILE A 7 -47.60 -19.32 5.83
C ILE A 7 -47.83 -17.82 5.60
N PHE A 8 -46.85 -16.98 5.96
CA PHE A 8 -46.94 -15.54 5.78
C PHE A 8 -47.12 -15.13 4.31
N LEU A 9 -46.32 -15.70 3.40
CA LEU A 9 -46.43 -15.43 1.95
C LEU A 9 -47.77 -15.89 1.38
N THR A 10 -48.30 -17.02 1.84
CA THR A 10 -49.62 -17.52 1.42
C THR A 10 -50.73 -16.56 1.86
N GLY A 11 -50.66 -16.03 3.08
CA GLY A 11 -51.60 -15.01 3.58
C GLY A 11 -51.56 -13.71 2.77
N ILE A 12 -50.37 -13.22 2.41
CA ILE A 12 -50.20 -12.05 1.53
C ILE A 12 -50.83 -12.32 0.16
N PHE A 13 -50.55 -13.48 -0.43
CA PHE A 13 -51.07 -13.84 -1.74
C PHE A 13 -52.60 -13.87 -1.77
N LEU A 14 -53.23 -14.53 -0.79
CA LEU A 14 -54.68 -14.57 -0.67
C LEU A 14 -55.28 -13.17 -0.44
N SER A 15 -54.63 -12.33 0.38
CA SER A 15 -55.05 -10.94 0.60
C SER A 15 -55.00 -10.10 -0.68
N LEU A 16 -53.96 -10.28 -1.50
CA LEU A 16 -53.83 -9.59 -2.80
C LEU A 16 -54.92 -10.04 -3.79
N ILE A 17 -55.25 -11.33 -3.83
CA ILE A 17 -56.37 -11.85 -4.65
C ILE A 17 -57.69 -11.22 -4.21
N GLY A 18 -57.96 -11.22 -2.90
CA GLY A 18 -59.17 -10.62 -2.33
C GLY A 18 -59.30 -9.13 -2.67
N LEU A 19 -58.20 -8.39 -2.51
CA LEU A 19 -58.13 -6.97 -2.86
C LEU A 19 -58.38 -6.73 -4.35
N TYR A 20 -57.77 -7.53 -5.23
CA TYR A 20 -57.98 -7.44 -6.67
C TYR A 20 -59.45 -7.72 -7.04
N ALA A 21 -60.03 -8.79 -6.52
CA ALA A 21 -61.43 -9.15 -6.79
C ALA A 21 -62.40 -8.04 -6.37
N ALA A 22 -62.19 -7.44 -5.19
CA ALA A 22 -63.06 -6.38 -4.66
C ALA A 22 -62.95 -5.04 -5.41
N THR A 23 -61.81 -4.75 -6.04
CA THR A 23 -61.52 -3.44 -6.64
C THR A 23 -61.34 -3.47 -8.15
N LYS A 24 -61.38 -4.65 -8.77
CA LYS A 24 -61.18 -4.91 -10.21
C LYS A 24 -61.85 -3.87 -11.13
N ASP A 25 -63.12 -3.56 -10.88
CA ASP A 25 -63.92 -2.69 -11.75
C ASP A 25 -63.84 -1.20 -11.35
N ARG A 26 -63.53 -0.91 -10.08
CA ARG A 26 -63.40 0.47 -9.58
C ARG A 26 -62.05 1.09 -9.90
N TRP A 27 -61.00 0.29 -9.92
CA TRP A 27 -59.63 0.74 -10.14
C TRP A 27 -59.24 0.47 -11.59
N ARG A 28 -58.59 1.44 -12.22
CA ARG A 28 -58.00 1.26 -13.56
C ARG A 28 -56.74 0.38 -13.45
N TRP A 29 -56.90 -0.88 -13.06
CA TRP A 29 -55.82 -1.82 -12.76
C TRP A 29 -54.79 -1.93 -13.89
N ARG A 30 -55.22 -1.85 -15.16
CA ARG A 30 -54.31 -1.79 -16.31
C ARG A 30 -53.33 -0.62 -16.24
N LEU A 31 -53.79 0.55 -15.80
CA LEU A 31 -52.95 1.74 -15.64
C LEU A 31 -52.00 1.59 -14.44
N PHE A 32 -52.48 1.03 -13.33
CA PHE A 32 -51.66 0.78 -12.16
C PHE A 32 -50.54 -0.23 -12.44
N VAL A 33 -50.87 -1.38 -13.05
CA VAL A 33 -49.90 -2.40 -13.44
C VAL A 33 -48.87 -1.82 -14.41
N LYS A 34 -49.29 -1.02 -15.41
CA LYS A 34 -48.37 -0.35 -16.33
C LYS A 34 -47.43 0.63 -15.61
N ARG A 35 -47.92 1.42 -14.65
CA ARG A 35 -47.08 2.35 -13.87
C ARG A 35 -46.14 1.60 -12.94
N ALA A 36 -46.62 0.56 -12.27
CA ALA A 36 -45.81 -0.28 -11.38
C ALA A 36 -44.72 -1.04 -12.15
N SER A 37 -45.03 -1.58 -13.35
CA SER A 37 -44.03 -2.26 -14.17
C SER A 37 -42.96 -1.30 -14.71
N ILE A 38 -43.34 -0.08 -15.10
CA ILE A 38 -42.38 0.97 -15.46
C ILE A 38 -41.51 1.35 -14.26
N ALA A 39 -42.11 1.55 -13.09
CA ALA A 39 -41.37 1.90 -11.88
C ALA A 39 -40.36 0.80 -11.47
N LEU A 40 -40.81 -0.46 -11.42
CA LEU A 40 -39.95 -1.61 -11.11
C LEU A 40 -38.88 -1.82 -12.18
N GLY A 41 -39.23 -1.69 -13.46
CA GLY A 41 -38.28 -1.77 -14.57
C GLY A 41 -37.21 -0.68 -14.48
N SER A 42 -37.61 0.56 -14.15
CA SER A 42 -36.69 1.68 -13.97
C SER A 42 -35.76 1.48 -12.76
N LEU A 43 -36.28 0.94 -11.66
CA LEU A 43 -35.48 0.62 -10.48
C LEU A 43 -34.47 -0.49 -10.78
N ALA A 44 -34.89 -1.56 -11.45
CA ALA A 44 -34.01 -2.65 -11.86
C ALA A 44 -32.89 -2.14 -12.80
N ALA A 45 -33.25 -1.32 -13.80
CA ALA A 45 -32.27 -0.71 -14.70
C ALA A 45 -31.29 0.20 -13.94
N PHE A 46 -31.76 1.00 -12.98
CA PHE A 46 -30.89 1.82 -12.14
C PHE A 46 -29.90 0.98 -11.32
N VAL A 47 -30.35 -0.12 -10.71
CA VAL A 47 -29.48 -1.02 -9.96
C VAL A 47 -28.42 -1.65 -10.86
N ILE A 48 -28.81 -2.08 -12.07
CA ILE A 48 -27.87 -2.64 -13.05
C ILE A 48 -26.83 -1.58 -13.47
N LEU A 49 -27.26 -0.36 -13.77
CA LEU A 49 -26.36 0.73 -14.16
C LEU A 49 -25.44 1.16 -13.02
N ALA A 50 -25.94 1.24 -11.79
CA ALA A 50 -25.13 1.53 -10.61
C ALA A 50 -24.11 0.42 -10.36
N GLY A 51 -24.52 -0.85 -10.47
CA GLY A 51 -23.63 -2.00 -10.36
C GLY A 51 -22.54 -2.00 -11.43
N ALA A 52 -22.90 -1.74 -12.69
CA ALA A 52 -21.96 -1.61 -13.79
C ALA A 52 -20.99 -0.42 -13.59
N GLY A 53 -21.49 0.72 -13.09
CA GLY A 53 -20.68 1.88 -12.74
C GLY A 53 -19.65 1.56 -11.67
N ILE A 54 -20.07 0.95 -10.55
CA ILE A 54 -19.17 0.54 -9.46
C ILE A 54 -18.15 -0.51 -9.96
N TYR A 55 -18.59 -1.47 -10.77
CA TYR A 55 -17.71 -2.45 -11.38
C TYR A 55 -16.65 -1.78 -12.27
N SER A 56 -17.05 -0.78 -13.06
CA SER A 56 -16.13 -0.03 -13.92
C SER A 56 -15.06 0.75 -13.14
N LEU A 57 -15.38 1.24 -11.93
CA LEU A 57 -14.40 1.91 -11.06
C LEU A 57 -13.24 1.01 -10.65
N GLN A 58 -13.42 -0.32 -10.67
CA GLN A 58 -12.34 -1.28 -10.38
C GLN A 58 -11.28 -1.33 -11.49
N PHE A 59 -11.61 -0.83 -12.68
CA PHE A 59 -10.68 -0.76 -13.82
C PHE A 59 -9.98 0.60 -13.95
N ILE A 60 -10.40 1.60 -13.18
CA ILE A 60 -9.76 2.90 -13.14
C ILE A 60 -8.59 2.82 -12.17
N SER A 61 -7.37 2.75 -12.71
CA SER A 61 -6.14 2.91 -11.92
C SER A 61 -6.02 4.37 -11.50
N TRP A 62 -6.42 4.68 -10.26
CA TRP A 62 -6.19 5.99 -9.67
C TRP A 62 -4.68 6.29 -9.64
N PRO A 63 -4.28 7.52 -10.01
CA PRO A 63 -2.87 7.89 -10.01
C PRO A 63 -2.32 7.78 -8.58
N VAL A 64 -1.17 7.12 -8.44
CA VAL A 64 -0.46 7.05 -7.17
C VAL A 64 0.03 8.45 -6.81
N SER A 65 -0.25 8.87 -5.57
CA SER A 65 0.25 10.15 -5.06
C SER A 65 1.73 10.04 -4.67
N PRO A 66 2.52 11.13 -4.76
CA PRO A 66 3.87 11.14 -4.23
C PRO A 66 3.91 10.75 -2.76
N GLN A 67 4.83 9.86 -2.41
CA GLN A 67 5.00 9.34 -1.06
C GLN A 67 6.09 10.14 -0.35
N THR A 68 5.75 10.73 0.79
CA THR A 68 6.69 11.52 1.61
C THR A 68 6.89 10.93 3.00
N GLU A 69 6.31 9.76 3.27
CA GLU A 69 6.32 9.10 4.56
C GLU A 69 6.33 7.59 4.39
N TYR A 70 7.11 6.89 5.21
CA TYR A 70 7.09 5.45 5.28
C TYR A 70 7.36 4.97 6.70
N SER A 71 6.61 3.96 7.15
CA SER A 71 6.74 3.42 8.51
C SER A 71 6.61 4.49 9.61
N ARG A 72 5.74 5.50 9.39
CA ARG A 72 5.53 6.70 10.22
C ARG A 72 6.66 7.73 10.22
N ILE A 73 7.68 7.55 9.38
CA ILE A 73 8.83 8.46 9.27
C ILE A 73 8.67 9.29 8.01
N LYS A 74 8.54 10.61 8.17
CA LYS A 74 8.45 11.55 7.05
C LYS A 74 9.83 11.92 6.53
N ILE A 75 9.96 12.06 5.22
CA ILE A 75 11.14 12.65 4.59
C ILE A 75 11.33 14.08 5.13
N GLY A 76 12.57 14.43 5.47
CA GLY A 76 12.95 15.75 5.97
C GLY A 76 12.90 15.95 7.49
N ILE A 77 12.37 15.00 8.27
CA ILE A 77 12.32 15.14 9.74
C ILE A 77 13.70 14.96 10.38
N THR A 78 13.86 15.45 11.59
CA THR A 78 15.15 15.41 12.32
C THR A 78 15.43 14.03 12.92
N PRO A 79 16.71 13.70 13.19
CA PRO A 79 17.09 12.50 13.93
C PRO A 79 16.35 12.33 15.28
N ASP A 80 16.09 13.43 15.99
CA ASP A 80 15.36 13.44 17.27
C ASP A 80 13.93 12.94 17.11
N GLU A 81 13.25 13.40 16.05
CA GLU A 81 11.89 12.97 15.74
C GLU A 81 11.85 11.50 15.35
N VAL A 82 12.86 11.01 14.63
CA VAL A 82 13.01 9.58 14.33
C VAL A 82 13.15 8.77 15.62
N ILE A 83 14.00 9.19 16.57
CA ILE A 83 14.15 8.53 17.88
C ILE A 83 12.83 8.59 18.66
N TYR A 84 12.08 9.68 18.58
CA TYR A 84 10.78 9.80 19.23
C TYR A 84 9.76 8.79 18.67
N ILE A 85 9.72 8.62 17.34
CA ILE A 85 8.76 7.74 16.66
C ILE A 85 9.12 6.25 16.78
N LYS A 86 10.41 5.91 16.67
CA LYS A 86 10.91 4.52 16.57
C LYS A 86 11.67 4.03 17.80
N GLY A 87 12.08 4.93 18.69
CA GLY A 87 13.06 4.62 19.72
C GLY A 87 14.49 4.57 19.18
N MET A 88 15.42 4.12 20.02
CA MET A 88 16.81 3.95 19.63
C MET A 88 16.96 2.82 18.58
N PRO A 89 17.79 3.00 17.54
CA PRO A 89 18.03 1.93 16.56
C PRO A 89 18.66 0.69 17.20
N SER A 90 18.64 -0.45 16.52
CA SER A 90 19.41 -1.63 16.95
C SER A 90 20.88 -1.52 16.55
N SER A 91 21.13 -0.89 15.41
CA SER A 91 22.46 -0.74 14.81
C SER A 91 22.52 0.51 13.92
N VAL A 92 23.74 0.89 13.56
CA VAL A 92 24.04 1.96 12.61
C VAL A 92 24.97 1.42 11.53
N MET A 93 24.99 2.03 10.35
CA MET A 93 25.97 1.69 9.31
C MET A 93 27.22 2.56 9.46
N GLY A 94 28.38 1.91 9.53
CA GLY A 94 29.69 2.55 9.52
C GLY A 94 30.12 3.02 8.12
N GLU A 95 31.39 3.42 8.02
CA GLU A 95 32.00 3.73 6.73
C GLU A 95 31.98 2.51 5.80
N MET A 96 32.00 2.74 4.48
CA MET A 96 32.26 1.67 3.53
C MET A 96 33.62 1.04 3.83
N SER A 97 33.69 -0.28 3.75
CA SER A 97 34.93 -1.00 3.95
C SER A 97 35.98 -0.54 2.94
N ARG A 98 37.19 -0.26 3.43
CA ARG A 98 38.37 0.04 2.62
C ARG A 98 39.12 -1.23 2.18
N ASP A 99 38.70 -2.38 2.71
CA ASP A 99 39.26 -3.67 2.32
C ASP A 99 38.85 -3.97 0.86
N PRO A 100 39.80 -4.22 -0.05
CA PRO A 100 39.51 -4.59 -1.43
C PRO A 100 38.54 -5.77 -1.55
N ASP A 101 38.61 -6.75 -0.64
CA ASP A 101 37.76 -7.94 -0.67
C ASP A 101 36.31 -7.65 -0.25
N TRP A 102 36.10 -6.53 0.45
CA TRP A 102 34.80 -6.07 0.94
C TRP A 102 34.42 -4.70 0.39
N SER A 103 35.00 -4.29 -0.74
CA SER A 103 34.69 -3.01 -1.36
C SER A 103 33.19 -2.90 -1.65
N GLY A 104 32.57 -1.81 -1.21
CA GLY A 104 31.12 -1.56 -1.34
C GLY A 104 30.25 -2.11 -0.21
N TRP A 105 30.80 -2.86 0.75
CA TRP A 105 30.08 -3.27 1.94
C TRP A 105 30.20 -2.22 3.04
N GLN A 106 29.08 -1.91 3.71
CA GLN A 106 29.08 -1.09 4.93
C GLN A 106 29.06 -1.99 6.17
N GLN A 107 29.82 -1.60 7.19
CA GLN A 107 29.84 -2.34 8.46
C GLN A 107 28.58 -2.03 9.27
N VAL A 108 27.84 -3.07 9.65
CA VAL A 108 26.74 -2.95 10.61
C VAL A 108 27.33 -2.90 12.03
N ILE A 109 27.16 -1.79 12.74
CA ILE A 109 27.65 -1.58 14.10
C ILE A 109 26.46 -1.59 15.06
N GLU A 110 26.39 -2.59 15.93
CA GLU A 110 25.42 -2.61 17.03
C GLU A 110 25.64 -1.41 17.97
N ILE A 111 24.57 -0.80 18.49
CA ILE A 111 24.69 0.38 19.37
C ILE A 111 25.67 0.16 20.53
N LYS A 112 25.67 -1.05 21.12
CA LYS A 112 26.54 -1.41 22.25
C LYS A 112 28.03 -1.43 21.90
N LYS A 113 28.36 -1.50 20.61
CA LYS A 113 29.73 -1.58 20.07
C LYS A 113 30.18 -0.25 19.45
N ILE A 114 29.37 0.80 19.53
CA ILE A 114 29.77 2.14 19.09
C ILE A 114 30.98 2.59 19.94
N GLU A 115 32.00 3.13 19.28
CA GLU A 115 33.22 3.61 19.92
C GLU A 115 32.91 4.65 21.01
N LYS A 116 33.65 4.59 22.12
CA LYS A 116 33.45 5.51 23.23
C LYS A 116 33.62 6.97 22.76
N GLY A 117 32.59 7.79 22.99
CA GLY A 117 32.56 9.20 22.60
C GLY A 117 31.77 9.47 21.31
N LYS A 118 31.45 8.43 20.53
CA LYS A 118 30.49 8.52 19.43
C LYS A 118 29.07 8.21 19.91
N THR A 119 28.11 8.71 19.17
CA THR A 119 26.68 8.50 19.34
C THR A 119 26.05 8.05 18.03
N VAL A 120 24.79 7.60 18.05
CA VAL A 120 24.07 7.23 16.81
C VAL A 120 24.02 8.40 15.80
N ARG A 121 24.05 9.65 16.27
CA ARG A 121 24.00 10.86 15.42
C ARG A 121 25.24 11.07 14.56
N ASP A 122 26.34 10.38 14.86
CA ASP A 122 27.56 10.47 14.08
C ASP A 122 27.51 9.60 12.80
N PHE A 123 26.45 8.80 12.64
CA PHE A 123 26.25 7.87 11.53
C PHE A 123 25.13 8.33 10.59
N GLN A 124 25.28 8.03 9.30
CA GLN A 124 24.34 8.46 8.25
C GLN A 124 23.16 7.52 8.09
N ASP A 125 23.28 6.25 8.48
CA ASP A 125 22.21 5.27 8.33
C ASP A 125 21.94 4.57 9.66
N TRP A 126 20.67 4.52 10.04
CA TRP A 126 20.20 3.87 11.25
C TRP A 126 19.30 2.71 10.91
N THR A 127 19.38 1.65 11.71
CA THR A 127 18.73 0.38 11.42
C THR A 127 17.96 -0.13 12.63
N TRP A 128 16.73 -0.60 12.40
CA TRP A 128 15.89 -1.32 13.37
C TRP A 128 15.57 -2.71 12.83
N GLY A 129 16.08 -3.75 13.48
CA GLY A 129 15.69 -5.12 13.21
C GLY A 129 14.39 -5.51 13.92
N GLU A 130 13.41 -6.01 13.19
CA GLU A 130 12.12 -6.47 13.72
C GLU A 130 11.73 -7.82 13.07
N ASN A 131 11.71 -8.92 13.84
CA ASN A 131 11.16 -10.24 13.48
C ASN A 131 11.07 -10.58 11.97
N GLY A 132 12.23 -10.69 11.29
CA GLY A 132 12.30 -11.06 9.87
C GLY A 132 12.28 -9.88 8.88
N SER A 133 12.26 -8.65 9.39
CA SER A 133 12.43 -7.41 8.64
C SER A 133 13.45 -6.48 9.26
N ARG A 134 13.88 -5.50 8.48
CA ARG A 134 14.82 -4.46 8.89
C ARG A 134 14.38 -3.13 8.29
N ILE A 135 14.19 -2.12 9.12
CA ILE A 135 13.94 -0.76 8.66
C ILE A 135 15.25 0.01 8.72
N ASP A 136 15.62 0.62 7.60
CA ASP A 136 16.78 1.50 7.48
C ASP A 136 16.32 2.94 7.24
N VAL A 137 16.94 3.89 7.91
CA VAL A 137 16.70 5.33 7.77
C VAL A 137 18.02 6.00 7.42
N ALA A 138 18.07 6.60 6.24
CA ALA A 138 19.21 7.36 5.77
C ALA A 138 19.01 8.85 6.04
N PHE A 139 20.06 9.51 6.53
CA PHE A 139 20.12 10.95 6.74
C PHE A 139 20.94 11.62 5.66
N ASP A 140 20.69 12.92 5.45
CA ASP A 140 21.47 13.75 4.54
C ASP A 140 22.98 13.55 4.77
N PRO A 141 23.75 13.14 3.76
CA PRO A 141 25.15 12.79 3.96
C PRO A 141 26.03 13.99 4.36
N ALA A 142 25.65 15.19 3.94
CA ALA A 142 26.39 16.42 4.22
C ALA A 142 26.11 16.97 5.62
N THR A 143 24.86 16.93 6.07
CA THR A 143 24.45 17.58 7.34
C THR A 143 24.02 16.61 8.43
N ARG A 144 23.61 15.39 8.08
CA ARG A 144 23.01 14.36 8.96
C ARG A 144 21.82 14.86 9.78
N SER A 145 21.20 15.97 9.34
CA SER A 145 20.21 16.69 10.13
C SER A 145 18.77 16.34 9.75
N ARG A 146 18.57 15.65 8.63
CA ARG A 146 17.25 15.34 8.07
C ARG A 146 17.23 13.98 7.39
N VAL A 147 16.12 13.28 7.49
CA VAL A 147 15.86 12.02 6.78
C VAL A 147 15.76 12.27 5.28
N VAL A 148 16.51 11.51 4.48
CA VAL A 148 16.46 11.54 3.02
C VAL A 148 15.92 10.23 2.41
N ALA A 149 15.95 9.13 3.16
CA ALA A 149 15.28 7.89 2.75
C ALA A 149 14.87 7.04 3.95
N VAL A 150 13.83 6.24 3.74
CA VAL A 150 13.36 5.22 4.68
C VAL A 150 13.04 3.98 3.88
N GLU A 151 13.62 2.85 4.26
CA GLU A 151 13.52 1.60 3.53
C GLU A 151 13.20 0.46 4.50
N CYS A 152 12.45 -0.55 4.02
CA CYS A 152 12.24 -1.80 4.74
C CYS A 152 12.68 -2.98 3.89
N TYR A 153 13.55 -3.81 4.47
CA TYR A 153 13.99 -5.08 3.92
C TYR A 153 13.25 -6.23 4.61
N SER A 154 12.84 -7.23 3.83
CA SER A 154 12.25 -8.47 4.32
C SER A 154 13.11 -9.66 3.92
N SER A 155 13.46 -10.52 4.89
CA SER A 155 14.30 -11.69 4.60
C SER A 155 13.50 -12.86 4.01
N ASP A 156 12.20 -12.93 4.28
CA ASP A 156 11.34 -14.04 3.86
C ASP A 156 10.31 -13.65 2.77
N LYS A 157 10.18 -12.35 2.45
CA LYS A 157 9.23 -11.82 1.45
C LYS A 157 7.77 -12.17 1.81
N ARG A 158 7.43 -12.23 3.10
CA ARG A 158 6.10 -12.63 3.62
C ARG A 158 5.31 -11.48 4.23
N SER A 159 5.29 -10.33 3.57
CA SER A 159 4.53 -9.15 4.04
C SER A 159 5.00 -8.65 5.41
N ARG A 160 6.32 -8.64 5.63
CA ARG A 160 6.94 -8.12 6.86
C ARG A 160 7.04 -6.60 6.85
N CYS A 161 7.14 -6.01 5.67
CA CYS A 161 7.27 -4.57 5.49
C CYS A 161 5.90 -3.92 5.36
N PRO A 162 5.68 -2.72 5.95
CA PRO A 162 4.47 -1.95 5.71
C PRO A 162 4.26 -1.73 4.21
N PRO A 163 3.06 -1.94 3.65
CA PRO A 163 2.84 -1.78 2.22
C PRO A 163 2.96 -0.32 1.78
N ILE A 164 3.39 -0.10 0.53
CA ILE A 164 3.25 1.18 -0.17
C ILE A 164 2.18 1.00 -1.25
N GLU A 165 1.05 1.69 -1.10
CA GLU A 165 -0.03 1.67 -2.10
C GLU A 165 -0.57 0.26 -2.41
N GLY A 166 -0.46 -0.67 -1.44
CA GLY A 166 -0.88 -2.06 -1.57
C GLY A 166 0.19 -3.01 -2.12
N ILE A 167 1.37 -2.51 -2.51
CA ILE A 167 2.53 -3.34 -2.82
C ILE A 167 3.20 -3.77 -1.52
N LEU A 168 3.46 -5.07 -1.40
CA LEU A 168 4.05 -5.74 -0.24
C LEU A 168 5.44 -6.28 -0.62
N ASP A 169 6.27 -6.60 0.37
CA ASP A 169 7.33 -7.57 0.14
C ASP A 169 6.69 -8.93 -0.22
N GLY A 170 7.16 -9.52 -1.31
CA GLY A 170 6.53 -10.68 -1.96
C GLY A 170 5.71 -10.34 -3.22
N SER A 171 5.37 -9.07 -3.45
CA SER A 171 4.72 -8.66 -4.71
C SER A 171 5.64 -8.87 -5.91
N SER A 172 5.06 -9.27 -7.04
CA SER A 172 5.77 -9.44 -8.31
C SER A 172 6.10 -8.10 -8.98
N GLU A 173 7.13 -8.09 -9.82
CA GLU A 173 7.47 -6.93 -10.65
C GLU A 173 6.27 -6.45 -11.48
N ALA A 174 5.50 -7.38 -12.05
CA ALA A 174 4.32 -7.07 -12.84
C ALA A 174 3.24 -6.34 -12.02
N GLU A 175 3.07 -6.68 -10.74
CA GLU A 175 2.14 -5.96 -9.85
C GLU A 175 2.63 -4.53 -9.57
N VAL A 176 3.93 -4.36 -9.37
CA VAL A 176 4.54 -3.03 -9.19
C VAL A 176 4.29 -2.17 -10.43
N VAL A 177 4.61 -2.67 -11.63
CA VAL A 177 4.41 -1.95 -12.89
C VAL A 177 2.92 -1.68 -13.14
N LYS A 178 2.03 -2.64 -12.85
CA LYS A 178 0.58 -2.44 -12.98
C LYS A 178 0.07 -1.31 -12.09
N LYS A 179 0.62 -1.17 -10.88
CA LYS A 179 0.17 -0.18 -9.89
C LYS A 179 0.82 1.19 -10.07
N PHE A 180 2.10 1.24 -10.38
CA PHE A 180 2.89 2.47 -10.44
C PHE A 180 3.21 2.94 -11.88
N GLY A 181 2.99 2.09 -12.88
CA GLY A 181 3.44 2.32 -14.25
C GLY A 181 4.93 1.95 -14.45
N GLU A 182 5.49 2.42 -15.56
CA GLU A 182 6.92 2.26 -15.86
C GLU A 182 7.79 3.06 -14.88
N PRO A 183 8.88 2.49 -14.34
CA PRO A 183 9.79 3.20 -13.46
C PRO A 183 10.55 4.30 -14.23
N ASP A 184 10.88 5.40 -13.55
CA ASP A 184 11.71 6.47 -14.12
C ASP A 184 13.15 5.96 -14.37
N ALA A 185 13.62 5.00 -13.56
CA ALA A 185 14.89 4.28 -13.78
C ALA A 185 14.83 2.85 -13.26
N ALA A 186 15.52 1.92 -13.94
CA ALA A 186 15.73 0.56 -13.47
C ALA A 186 17.20 0.14 -13.64
N LYS A 187 17.81 -0.42 -12.60
CA LYS A 187 19.22 -0.87 -12.60
C LYS A 187 19.32 -2.26 -12.00
N ILE A 188 20.01 -3.17 -12.70
CA ILE A 188 20.30 -4.53 -12.23
C ILE A 188 21.74 -4.56 -11.72
N THR A 189 21.93 -5.06 -10.50
CA THR A 189 23.23 -5.24 -9.85
C THR A 189 23.28 -6.64 -9.25
N GLY A 190 24.05 -7.55 -9.87
CA GLY A 190 24.07 -8.95 -9.46
C GLY A 190 22.70 -9.61 -9.66
N ALA A 191 22.15 -10.20 -8.60
CA ALA A 191 20.83 -10.84 -8.59
C ALA A 191 19.67 -9.88 -8.26
N SER A 192 19.98 -8.62 -7.94
CA SER A 192 18.99 -7.63 -7.53
C SER A 192 18.70 -6.61 -8.62
N LYS A 193 17.45 -6.17 -8.71
CA LYS A 193 16.99 -5.08 -9.56
C LYS A 193 16.40 -3.97 -8.71
N ARG A 194 16.86 -2.74 -8.90
CA ARG A 194 16.25 -1.54 -8.32
C ARG A 194 15.34 -0.89 -9.34
N MET A 195 14.08 -0.66 -8.97
CA MET A 195 13.12 0.15 -9.72
C MET A 195 12.86 1.44 -8.96
N SER A 196 13.08 2.59 -9.60
CA SER A 196 12.94 3.91 -8.99
C SER A 196 11.84 4.71 -9.67
N TYR A 197 10.92 5.23 -8.86
CA TYR A 197 9.84 6.12 -9.25
C TYR A 197 10.11 7.50 -8.63
N GLN A 198 11.08 8.23 -9.21
CA GLN A 198 11.59 9.51 -8.71
C GLN A 198 10.47 10.52 -8.46
N ARG A 199 9.52 10.64 -9.40
CA ARG A 199 8.41 11.60 -9.26
C ARG A 199 7.47 11.27 -8.11
N LEU A 200 7.41 9.99 -7.73
CA LEU A 200 6.58 9.51 -6.63
C LEU A 200 7.38 9.40 -5.32
N GLY A 201 8.70 9.57 -5.34
CA GLY A 201 9.56 9.39 -4.17
C GLY A 201 9.63 7.93 -3.68
N VAL A 202 9.32 6.94 -4.53
CA VAL A 202 9.27 5.52 -4.16
C VAL A 202 10.33 4.72 -4.91
N PHE A 203 10.87 3.68 -4.29
CA PHE A 203 11.67 2.68 -4.97
C PHE A 203 11.40 1.29 -4.42
N PHE A 204 11.71 0.29 -5.23
CA PHE A 204 11.58 -1.13 -4.91
C PHE A 204 12.89 -1.85 -5.25
N LEU A 205 13.33 -2.76 -4.39
CA LEU A 205 14.37 -3.73 -4.72
C LEU A 205 13.72 -5.09 -4.91
N LEU A 206 14.05 -5.72 -6.03
CA LEU A 206 13.52 -6.98 -6.46
C LEU A 206 14.65 -7.99 -6.61
N GLU A 207 14.35 -9.23 -6.32
CA GLU A 207 15.21 -10.38 -6.56
C GLU A 207 14.31 -11.49 -7.10
N GLN A 208 14.68 -12.09 -8.24
CA GLN A 208 13.84 -13.05 -8.96
C GLN A 208 12.45 -12.46 -9.29
N GLU A 209 12.41 -11.20 -9.73
CA GLU A 209 11.17 -10.47 -10.07
C GLU A 209 10.17 -10.32 -8.91
N VAL A 210 10.63 -10.48 -7.66
CA VAL A 210 9.83 -10.34 -6.45
C VAL A 210 10.42 -9.28 -5.54
N VAL A 211 9.57 -8.36 -5.08
CA VAL A 211 9.93 -7.30 -4.12
C VAL A 211 10.42 -7.92 -2.82
N TYR A 212 11.64 -7.58 -2.41
CA TYR A 212 12.19 -7.92 -1.09
C TYR A 212 12.50 -6.68 -0.25
N SER A 213 12.55 -5.50 -0.89
CA SER A 213 12.68 -4.22 -0.22
C SER A 213 11.81 -3.16 -0.87
N LEU A 214 11.26 -2.27 -0.06
CA LEU A 214 10.49 -1.12 -0.50
C LEU A 214 10.81 0.09 0.38
N GLY A 215 10.81 1.27 -0.23
CA GLY A 215 11.15 2.49 0.50
C GLY A 215 10.68 3.76 -0.17
N VAL A 216 10.75 4.83 0.61
CA VAL A 216 10.52 6.20 0.17
C VAL A 216 11.81 7.01 0.30
N HIS A 217 11.99 8.01 -0.56
CA HIS A 217 13.16 8.87 -0.57
C HIS A 217 12.81 10.29 -1.02
N ASP A 218 13.65 11.25 -0.66
CA ASP A 218 13.59 12.60 -1.22
C ASP A 218 13.93 12.54 -2.73
N PRO A 219 13.03 12.98 -3.63
CA PRO A 219 13.31 13.01 -5.06
C PRO A 219 14.51 13.87 -5.47
N LYS A 220 14.93 14.82 -4.61
CA LYS A 220 16.11 15.65 -4.83
C LYS A 220 17.40 14.94 -4.47
N TRP A 221 17.31 13.89 -3.66
CA TRP A 221 18.46 13.09 -3.26
C TRP A 221 18.79 12.09 -4.37
N LYS A 222 19.95 12.27 -4.99
CA LYS A 222 20.46 11.35 -6.00
C LYS A 222 21.19 10.23 -5.29
N HIS A 223 20.60 9.05 -5.32
CA HIS A 223 21.29 7.82 -4.92
C HIS A 223 22.24 7.44 -6.07
N GLU A 224 23.53 7.73 -5.91
CA GLU A 224 24.58 7.28 -6.85
C GLU A 224 24.87 5.79 -6.67
#